data_AF-A0A9W9Q7U0-F1
#
_entry.id   AF-A0A9W9Q7U0-F1
#
_cell.length_a   1.000
_cell.length_b   1.000
_cell.length_c   1.000
_cell.angle_alpha   90.00
_cell.angle_beta   90.00
_cell.angle_gamma   90.00
#
_symmetry.space_group_name_H-M   'P 1'
#
loop_
_entity.id
_entity.type
_entity.pdbx_description
1 polymer ?
#
loop_
_entity_poly.entity_id
_entity_poly.type
_entity_poly.pdbx_seq_one_letter_code
_entity_poly.pdbx_strand_id
1 'polypeptide(L)'
;MKEAEKNTFGLRHVGIFARVTSFLLILKPALMVAFANKNWFDPWSQGSDFSLGDMAFISVMITSAFHLYELIFDQSLKPLMVVHHLGSIFIIQGFLPVAIGLPKTKYLELNGALAMMNVALYWALLDAPLVVLAYIATVLRSTFIQGRTNIRKLFYVCFNAAALFTLIEIVAIVYLSLENWQQLSVLQRTIICSLQLLFTSAKARVCKSFYLAYIRQMDQLNNQGSRHVEAAKPE
;
A
#
# COMPACT_ATOMS: atom_id res chain seq x y z
N MET A 1 -17.13 -11.05 -20.91
CA MET A 1 -16.82 -10.33 -19.66
C MET A 1 -18.03 -9.48 -19.31
N LYS A 2 -18.63 -9.70 -18.13
CA LYS A 2 -19.79 -8.94 -17.66
C LYS A 2 -19.41 -7.46 -17.44
N GLU A 3 -20.34 -6.53 -17.50
CA GLU A 3 -20.07 -5.09 -17.37
C GLU A 3 -19.36 -4.74 -16.04
N ALA A 4 -19.78 -5.37 -14.94
CA ALA A 4 -19.12 -5.26 -13.63
C ALA A 4 -17.64 -5.71 -13.65
N GLU A 5 -17.30 -6.73 -14.43
CA GLU A 5 -15.91 -7.20 -14.59
C GLU A 5 -15.07 -6.23 -15.41
N LYS A 6 -15.66 -5.57 -16.43
CA LYS A 6 -15.01 -4.51 -17.22
C LYS A 6 -14.70 -3.29 -16.36
N ASN A 7 -15.67 -2.85 -15.55
CA ASN A 7 -15.49 -1.71 -14.65
C ASN A 7 -14.42 -2.00 -13.59
N THR A 8 -14.42 -3.21 -13.03
CA THR A 8 -13.36 -3.64 -12.10
C THR A 8 -12.00 -3.66 -12.79
N PHE A 9 -11.90 -4.19 -14.00
CA PHE A 9 -10.65 -4.26 -14.76
C PHE A 9 -10.06 -2.86 -15.03
N GLY A 10 -10.89 -1.91 -15.50
CA GLY A 10 -10.47 -0.53 -15.71
C GLY A 10 -9.99 0.15 -14.43
N LEU A 11 -10.73 -0.03 -13.33
CA LEU A 11 -10.37 0.50 -12.01
C LEU A 11 -8.99 0.01 -11.56
N ARG A 12 -8.66 -1.27 -11.77
CA ARG A 12 -7.34 -1.82 -11.40
C ARG A 12 -6.19 -1.26 -12.24
N HIS A 13 -6.42 -0.92 -13.51
CA HIS A 13 -5.39 -0.27 -14.36
C HIS A 13 -5.08 1.15 -13.90
N VAL A 14 -6.14 1.94 -13.62
CA VAL A 14 -6.00 3.28 -13.03
C VAL A 14 -5.24 3.17 -11.69
N GLY A 15 -5.55 2.15 -10.89
CA GLY A 15 -4.85 1.90 -9.64
C GLY A 15 -3.37 1.56 -9.80
N ILE A 16 -3.00 0.71 -10.78
CA ILE A 16 -1.59 0.45 -11.08
C ILE A 16 -0.88 1.75 -11.48
N PHE A 17 -1.46 2.53 -12.39
CA PHE A 17 -0.87 3.78 -12.85
C PHE A 17 -0.68 4.78 -11.70
N ALA A 18 -1.72 5.02 -10.91
CA ALA A 18 -1.67 5.95 -9.77
C ALA A 18 -0.63 5.53 -8.73
N ARG A 19 -0.57 4.23 -8.38
CA ARG A 19 0.34 3.72 -7.35
C ARG A 19 1.79 3.66 -7.81
N VAL A 20 2.04 3.27 -9.06
CA VAL A 20 3.40 3.29 -9.63
C VAL A 20 3.91 4.73 -9.70
N THR A 21 3.07 5.66 -10.18
CA THR A 21 3.45 7.08 -10.26
C THR A 21 3.73 7.66 -8.87
N SER A 22 2.84 7.44 -7.90
CA SER A 22 3.04 7.84 -6.51
C SER A 22 4.33 7.23 -5.93
N PHE A 23 4.57 5.93 -6.12
CA PHE A 23 5.78 5.26 -5.64
C PHE A 23 7.06 5.89 -6.20
N LEU A 24 7.13 6.14 -7.51
CA LEU A 24 8.31 6.74 -8.14
C LEU A 24 8.59 8.15 -7.62
N LEU A 25 7.54 8.94 -7.33
CA LEU A 25 7.66 10.29 -6.80
C LEU A 25 8.18 10.32 -5.35
N ILE A 26 7.81 9.34 -4.50
CA ILE A 26 8.22 9.30 -3.09
C ILE A 26 9.47 8.44 -2.82
N LEU A 27 9.88 7.61 -3.78
CA LEU A 27 11.06 6.75 -3.62
C LEU A 27 12.34 7.57 -3.39
N LYS A 28 12.67 8.50 -4.29
CA LYS A 28 13.89 9.30 -4.16
C LYS A 28 13.88 10.25 -2.95
N PRO A 29 12.79 11.01 -2.63
CA PRO A 29 12.75 11.81 -1.42
C PRO A 29 13.03 10.98 -0.17
N ALA A 30 12.36 9.83 -0.04
CA ALA A 30 12.54 8.97 1.11
C ALA A 30 13.98 8.44 1.23
N LEU A 31 14.58 7.98 0.13
CA LEU A 31 15.97 7.49 0.15
C LEU A 31 16.97 8.60 0.50
N MET A 32 16.78 9.81 -0.03
CA MET A 32 17.66 10.94 0.25
C MET A 32 17.56 11.40 1.71
N VAL A 33 16.34 11.46 2.25
CA VAL A 33 16.12 11.83 3.66
C VAL A 33 16.62 10.72 4.60
N ALA A 34 16.39 9.44 4.28
CA ALA A 34 16.83 8.30 5.08
C ALA A 34 18.35 8.15 5.14
N PHE A 35 19.01 8.20 3.98
CA PHE A 35 20.38 7.70 3.83
C PHE A 35 21.39 8.75 3.40
N ALA A 36 20.94 9.89 2.87
CA ALA A 36 21.83 10.93 2.33
C ALA A 36 21.91 12.19 3.21
N ASN A 37 21.40 12.12 4.45
CA ASN A 37 21.37 13.24 5.40
C ASN A 37 20.76 14.52 4.80
N LYS A 38 19.71 14.34 3.98
CA LYS A 38 18.96 15.43 3.34
C LYS A 38 17.71 15.76 4.15
N ASN A 39 17.26 17.00 4.04
CA ASN A 39 16.02 17.46 4.63
C ASN A 39 14.90 17.53 3.57
N TRP A 40 13.64 17.48 4.01
CA TRP A 40 12.49 17.61 3.13
C TRP A 40 12.48 18.92 2.32
N PHE A 41 13.13 19.98 2.81
CA PHE A 41 13.23 21.26 2.13
C PHE A 41 14.37 21.35 1.10
N ASP A 42 15.23 20.33 1.02
CA ASP A 42 16.33 20.35 0.06
C ASP A 42 15.80 20.21 -1.37
N PRO A 43 16.49 20.81 -2.37
CA PRO A 43 16.10 20.69 -3.77
C PRO A 43 16.04 19.23 -4.24
N TRP A 44 15.01 18.91 -5.02
CA TRP A 44 14.83 17.59 -5.64
C TRP A 44 16.05 17.19 -6.48
N SER A 45 16.56 18.11 -7.28
CA SER A 45 17.77 17.96 -8.08
C SER A 45 18.55 19.27 -8.07
N GLN A 46 19.82 19.23 -8.49
CA GLN A 46 20.62 20.45 -8.62
C GLN A 46 19.90 21.45 -9.53
N GLY A 47 19.70 22.68 -9.04
CA GLY A 47 19.01 23.75 -9.75
C GLY A 47 17.47 23.62 -9.85
N SER A 48 16.86 22.68 -9.14
CA SER A 48 15.39 22.53 -9.11
C SER A 48 14.74 23.49 -8.11
N ASP A 49 13.64 24.12 -8.52
CA ASP A 49 12.76 24.91 -7.63
C ASP A 49 11.88 24.02 -6.73
N PHE A 50 11.66 22.76 -7.13
CA PHE A 50 10.93 21.79 -6.31
C PHE A 50 11.82 21.17 -5.24
N SER A 51 11.30 21.07 -4.02
CA SER A 51 11.91 20.37 -2.90
C SER A 51 11.60 18.87 -2.89
N LEU A 52 12.36 18.10 -2.12
CA LEU A 52 12.06 16.68 -1.84
C LEU A 52 10.65 16.51 -1.22
N GLY A 53 10.25 17.45 -0.37
CA GLY A 53 8.95 17.51 0.28
C GLY A 53 7.81 17.73 -0.71
N ASP A 54 8.00 18.60 -1.72
CA ASP A 54 6.98 18.83 -2.76
C ASP A 54 6.69 17.55 -3.55
N MET A 55 7.73 16.80 -3.90
CA MET A 55 7.59 15.53 -4.63
C MET A 55 6.90 14.47 -3.77
N ALA A 56 7.26 14.38 -2.48
CA ALA A 56 6.60 13.49 -1.53
C ALA A 56 5.13 13.89 -1.31
N PHE A 57 4.84 15.19 -1.25
CA PHE A 57 3.48 15.72 -1.11
C PHE A 57 2.62 15.37 -2.33
N ILE A 58 3.10 15.60 -3.55
CA ILE A 58 2.40 15.21 -4.78
C ILE A 58 2.10 13.71 -4.78
N SER A 59 3.06 12.89 -4.34
CA SER A 59 2.88 11.44 -4.23
C SER A 59 1.71 11.06 -3.31
N VAL A 60 1.66 11.61 -2.09
CA VAL A 60 0.57 11.29 -1.16
C VAL A 60 -0.77 11.87 -1.61
N MET A 61 -0.78 12.99 -2.33
CA MET A 61 -2.00 13.53 -2.94
C MET A 61 -2.55 12.61 -4.03
N ILE A 62 -1.71 12.02 -4.88
CA ILE A 62 -2.13 11.00 -5.86
C ILE A 62 -2.71 9.78 -5.14
N THR A 63 -2.07 9.32 -4.05
CA THR A 63 -2.58 8.20 -3.24
C THR A 63 -3.94 8.53 -2.61
N SER A 64 -4.10 9.74 -2.06
CA SER A 64 -5.36 10.19 -1.46
C SER A 64 -6.48 10.31 -2.50
N ALA A 65 -6.19 10.89 -3.67
CA ALA A 65 -7.14 10.98 -4.77
C ALA A 65 -7.57 9.59 -5.27
N PHE A 66 -6.64 8.65 -5.36
CA PHE A 66 -6.95 7.29 -5.77
C PHE A 66 -7.74 6.51 -4.71
N HIS A 67 -7.46 6.70 -3.42
CA HIS A 67 -8.30 6.15 -2.35
C HIS A 67 -9.74 6.67 -2.44
N LEU A 68 -9.93 7.96 -2.70
CA LEU A 68 -11.26 8.54 -2.91
C LEU A 68 -11.94 7.94 -4.15
N TYR A 69 -11.18 7.73 -5.23
CA TYR A 69 -11.67 7.05 -6.42
C TYR A 69 -12.14 5.62 -6.12
N GLU A 70 -11.38 4.82 -5.37
CA GLU A 70 -11.82 3.47 -4.97
C GLU A 70 -13.06 3.50 -4.08
N LEU A 71 -13.17 4.45 -3.15
CA LEU A 71 -14.35 4.61 -2.30
C LEU A 71 -15.63 4.92 -3.08
N ILE A 72 -15.53 5.67 -4.19
CA ILE A 72 -16.68 6.07 -5.01
C ILE A 72 -17.04 4.97 -6.02
N PHE A 73 -16.04 4.35 -6.67
CA PHE A 73 -16.26 3.52 -7.84
C PHE A 73 -16.11 2.00 -7.58
N ASP A 74 -15.45 1.56 -6.51
CA ASP A 74 -15.35 0.13 -6.17
C ASP A 74 -16.50 -0.32 -5.26
N GLN A 75 -17.58 -0.83 -5.88
CA GLN A 75 -18.73 -1.38 -5.15
C GLN A 75 -18.40 -2.68 -4.38
N SER A 76 -17.24 -3.30 -4.62
CA SER A 76 -16.81 -4.52 -3.95
C SER A 76 -15.87 -4.26 -2.76
N LEU A 77 -15.65 -2.99 -2.44
CA LEU A 77 -14.73 -2.58 -1.39
C LEU A 77 -15.23 -3.03 -0.02
N LYS A 78 -14.36 -3.73 0.71
CA LYS A 78 -14.70 -4.29 2.02
C LYS A 78 -14.67 -3.21 3.10
N PRO A 79 -15.49 -3.29 4.17
CA PRO A 79 -15.53 -2.27 5.23
C PRO A 79 -14.16 -1.96 5.84
N LEU A 80 -13.31 -2.97 6.04
CA LEU A 80 -11.94 -2.78 6.52
C LEU A 80 -11.10 -1.89 5.59
N MET A 81 -11.26 -2.06 4.27
CA MET A 81 -10.57 -1.24 3.27
C MET A 81 -11.14 0.18 3.20
N VAL A 82 -12.46 0.33 3.39
CA VAL A 82 -13.10 1.65 3.50
C VAL A 82 -12.48 2.45 4.66
N VAL A 83 -12.40 1.85 5.85
CA VAL A 83 -11.81 2.50 7.02
C VAL A 83 -10.31 2.79 6.81
N HIS A 84 -9.57 1.87 6.18
CA HIS A 84 -8.18 2.08 5.81
C HIS A 84 -8.01 3.29 4.87
N HIS A 85 -8.79 3.36 3.78
CA HIS A 85 -8.72 4.47 2.82
C HIS A 85 -9.10 5.81 3.45
N LEU A 86 -10.19 5.86 4.22
CA LEU A 86 -10.59 7.06 4.95
C LEU A 86 -9.53 7.51 5.95
N GLY A 87 -8.97 6.57 6.74
CA GLY A 87 -7.89 6.86 7.67
C GLY A 87 -6.66 7.46 6.98
N SER A 88 -6.23 6.87 5.86
CA SER A 88 -5.13 7.42 5.05
C SER A 88 -5.44 8.82 4.53
N ILE A 89 -6.65 9.06 4.02
CA ILE A 89 -7.06 10.39 3.53
C ILE A 89 -7.01 11.41 4.66
N PHE A 90 -7.54 11.09 5.85
CA PHE A 90 -7.52 12.02 6.98
C PHE A 90 -6.10 12.36 7.44
N ILE A 91 -5.17 11.41 7.43
CA ILE A 91 -3.77 11.69 7.79
C ILE A 91 -3.14 12.63 6.76
N ILE A 92 -3.30 12.33 5.47
CA ILE A 92 -2.70 13.09 4.37
C ILE A 92 -3.25 14.52 4.35
N GLN A 93 -4.58 14.66 4.38
CA GLN A 93 -5.24 15.96 4.30
C GLN A 93 -5.19 16.73 5.62
N GLY A 94 -5.12 16.04 6.76
CA GLY A 94 -5.06 16.65 8.08
C GLY A 94 -3.69 17.25 8.41
N PHE A 95 -2.62 16.78 7.76
CA PHE A 95 -1.27 17.27 8.04
C PHE A 95 -1.10 18.76 7.75
N LEU A 96 -1.44 19.21 6.54
CA LEU A 96 -1.14 20.58 6.10
C LEU A 96 -1.86 21.65 6.96
N PRO A 97 -3.18 21.56 7.23
CA PRO A 97 -3.86 22.50 8.11
C PRO A 97 -3.30 22.53 9.53
N VAL A 98 -2.90 21.36 10.06
CA VAL A 98 -2.27 21.27 11.38
C VAL A 98 -0.90 21.94 11.39
N ALA A 99 -0.07 21.69 10.38
CA ALA A 99 1.27 22.26 10.30
C ALA A 99 1.26 23.79 10.12
N ILE A 100 0.38 24.32 9.25
CA ILE A 100 0.30 25.78 8.98
C ILE A 100 -0.43 26.55 10.07
N GLY A 101 -1.38 25.90 10.76
CA GLY A 101 -2.17 26.52 11.83
C GLY A 101 -1.42 26.67 13.15
N LEU A 102 -0.25 26.02 13.29
CA LEU A 102 0.56 26.09 14.48
C LEU A 102 1.43 27.36 14.48
N PRO A 103 1.30 28.25 15.48
CA PRO A 103 2.22 29.37 15.62
C PRO A 103 3.64 28.85 15.90
N LYS A 104 4.66 29.54 15.35
CA LYS A 104 6.08 29.17 15.52
C LYS A 104 6.52 29.03 16.98
N THR A 105 5.82 29.68 17.90
CA THR A 105 6.05 29.58 19.36
C THR A 105 5.72 28.20 19.93
N LYS A 106 4.90 27.40 19.25
CA LYS A 106 4.55 26.02 19.61
C LYS A 106 5.50 25.00 18.93
N TYR A 107 6.80 25.22 19.10
CA TYR A 107 7.84 24.40 18.44
C TYR A 107 7.71 22.90 18.73
N LEU A 108 7.29 22.52 19.95
CA LEU A 108 7.15 21.12 20.33
C LEU A 108 6.00 20.44 19.59
N GLU A 109 4.87 21.12 19.41
CA GLU A 109 3.71 20.62 18.65
C GLU A 109 4.06 20.49 17.17
N LEU A 110 4.81 21.46 16.63
CA LEU A 110 5.29 21.43 15.24
C LEU A 110 6.24 20.25 15.01
N ASN A 111 7.21 20.03 15.91
CA ASN A 111 8.13 18.89 15.82
C ASN A 111 7.37 17.55 15.88
N GLY A 112 6.38 17.43 16.76
CA GLY A 112 5.52 16.25 16.82
C GLY A 112 4.73 16.03 15.52
N ALA A 113 4.22 17.10 14.89
CA ALA A 113 3.53 17.02 13.60
C ALA A 113 4.47 16.58 12.47
N LEU A 114 5.69 17.11 12.43
CA LEU A 114 6.72 16.72 11.45
C LEU A 114 7.18 15.27 11.65
N ALA A 115 7.35 14.83 12.90
CA ALA A 115 7.65 13.44 13.24
C ALA A 115 6.54 12.49 12.75
N MET A 116 5.28 12.84 12.99
CA MET A 116 4.13 12.07 12.50
C MET A 116 4.07 12.04 10.97
N MET A 117 4.36 13.16 10.30
CA MET A 117 4.47 13.22 8.84
C MET A 117 5.55 12.27 8.33
N ASN A 118 6.71 12.24 8.97
CA ASN A 118 7.81 11.37 8.58
C ASN A 118 7.36 9.91 8.58
N VAL A 119 6.74 9.44 9.68
CA VAL A 119 6.16 8.09 9.77
C VAL A 119 5.12 7.85 8.67
N ALA A 120 4.23 8.82 8.41
CA ALA A 120 3.19 8.70 7.38
C ALA A 120 3.74 8.60 5.95
N LEU A 121 4.81 9.32 5.63
CA LEU A 121 5.47 9.25 4.32
C LEU A 121 6.13 7.89 4.09
N TYR A 122 6.77 7.33 5.12
CA TYR A 122 7.29 5.96 5.02
C TYR A 122 6.19 4.91 4.91
N TRP A 123 5.04 5.10 5.57
CA TRP A 123 3.87 4.26 5.30
C TRP A 123 3.46 4.29 3.83
N ALA A 124 3.33 5.49 3.25
CA ALA A 124 2.96 5.63 1.84
C ALA A 124 3.96 4.95 0.90
N LEU A 125 5.26 5.09 1.18
CA LEU A 125 6.33 4.42 0.42
C LEU A 125 6.22 2.89 0.51
N LEU A 126 6.07 2.35 1.72
CA LEU A 126 6.14 0.90 1.99
C LEU A 126 4.84 0.17 1.60
N ASP A 127 3.71 0.87 1.59
CA ASP A 127 2.41 0.35 1.15
C ASP A 127 2.36 0.13 -0.37
N ALA A 128 2.97 1.03 -1.15
CA ALA A 128 2.80 1.05 -2.61
C ALA A 128 3.23 -0.25 -3.32
N PRO A 129 4.39 -0.90 -3.02
CA PRO A 129 4.78 -2.16 -3.64
C PRO A 129 3.75 -3.28 -3.46
N LEU A 130 3.15 -3.39 -2.27
CA LEU A 130 2.15 -4.42 -1.98
C LEU A 130 0.85 -4.17 -2.75
N VAL A 131 0.41 -2.92 -2.84
CA VAL A 131 -0.79 -2.54 -3.61
C VAL A 131 -0.59 -2.82 -5.10
N VAL A 132 0.56 -2.41 -5.66
CA VAL A 132 0.91 -2.67 -7.07
C VAL A 132 0.95 -4.18 -7.34
N LEU A 133 1.59 -4.96 -6.47
CA LEU A 133 1.62 -6.41 -6.56
C LEU A 133 0.20 -7.00 -6.57
N ALA A 134 -0.70 -6.50 -5.73
CA ALA A 134 -2.08 -6.98 -5.67
C ALA A 134 -2.91 -6.66 -6.91
N TYR A 135 -2.74 -5.49 -7.50
CA TYR A 135 -3.39 -5.17 -8.76
C TYR A 135 -2.83 -5.98 -9.93
N ILE A 136 -1.49 -6.12 -10.02
CA ILE A 136 -0.87 -6.97 -11.04
C ILE A 136 -1.38 -8.40 -10.92
N ALA A 137 -1.37 -8.98 -9.71
CA ALA A 137 -1.88 -10.34 -9.49
C ALA A 137 -3.35 -10.48 -9.89
N THR A 138 -4.18 -9.46 -9.65
CA THR A 138 -5.60 -9.46 -10.02
C THR A 138 -5.79 -9.38 -11.54
N VAL A 139 -5.03 -8.51 -12.22
CA VAL A 139 -5.05 -8.37 -13.68
C VAL A 139 -4.57 -9.66 -14.33
N LEU A 140 -3.42 -10.21 -13.91
CA LEU A 140 -2.91 -11.48 -14.42
C LEU A 140 -3.91 -12.62 -14.20
N ARG A 141 -4.59 -12.67 -13.05
CA ARG A 141 -5.66 -13.65 -12.81
C ARG A 141 -6.81 -13.51 -13.81
N SER A 142 -7.15 -12.29 -14.21
CA SER A 142 -8.24 -12.05 -15.17
C SER A 142 -7.85 -12.39 -16.62
N THR A 143 -6.55 -12.40 -16.95
CA THR A 143 -6.07 -12.69 -18.31
C THR A 143 -5.67 -14.15 -18.52
N PHE A 144 -5.24 -14.87 -17.48
CA PHE A 144 -4.82 -16.27 -17.62
C PHE A 144 -5.97 -17.28 -17.40
N ILE A 145 -5.98 -18.34 -18.19
CA ILE A 145 -6.91 -19.48 -18.05
C ILE A 145 -6.59 -20.26 -16.76
N GLN A 146 -7.56 -20.37 -15.84
CA GLN A 146 -7.41 -21.11 -14.57
C GLN A 146 -7.12 -22.60 -14.80
N GLY A 147 -6.35 -23.22 -13.90
CA GLY A 147 -5.97 -24.64 -14.00
C GLY A 147 -4.61 -24.91 -14.66
N ARG A 148 -3.79 -23.88 -14.92
CA ARG A 148 -2.37 -24.06 -15.29
C ARG A 148 -1.46 -23.92 -14.07
N THR A 149 -0.43 -24.77 -13.98
CA THR A 149 0.59 -24.76 -12.89
C THR A 149 1.30 -23.41 -12.71
N ASN A 150 1.34 -22.56 -13.74
CA ASN A 150 1.93 -21.22 -13.70
C ASN A 150 1.15 -20.24 -12.81
N ILE A 151 -0.18 -20.32 -12.79
CA ILE A 151 -1.03 -19.44 -11.95
C ILE A 151 -0.85 -19.77 -10.46
N ARG A 152 -0.68 -21.06 -10.16
CA ARG A 152 -0.37 -21.51 -8.78
C ARG A 152 0.95 -20.89 -8.30
N LYS A 153 2.01 -21.00 -9.10
CA LYS A 153 3.32 -20.41 -8.77
C LYS A 153 3.20 -18.90 -8.55
N LEU A 154 2.43 -18.21 -9.39
CA LEU A 154 2.16 -16.78 -9.25
C LEU A 154 1.56 -16.44 -7.87
N PHE A 155 0.46 -17.08 -7.46
CA PHE A 155 -0.16 -16.77 -6.16
C PHE A 155 0.73 -17.11 -4.97
N TYR A 156 1.53 -18.16 -5.06
CA TYR A 156 2.50 -18.50 -4.03
C TYR A 156 3.60 -17.43 -3.91
N VAL A 157 4.14 -16.95 -5.04
CA VAL A 157 5.11 -15.85 -5.06
C VAL A 157 4.49 -14.57 -4.52
N CYS A 158 3.27 -14.22 -4.96
CA CYS A 158 2.56 -13.04 -4.46
C CYS A 158 2.31 -13.12 -2.95
N PHE A 159 1.96 -14.29 -2.41
CA PHE A 159 1.80 -14.49 -0.98
C PHE A 159 3.10 -14.23 -0.20
N ASN A 160 4.21 -14.84 -0.62
CA ASN A 160 5.49 -14.67 0.04
C ASN A 160 6.00 -13.22 -0.05
N ALA A 161 5.87 -12.58 -1.22
CA ALA A 161 6.24 -11.19 -1.41
C ALA A 161 5.38 -10.24 -0.58
N ALA A 162 4.06 -10.44 -0.52
CA ALA A 162 3.17 -9.62 0.31
C ALA A 162 3.47 -9.78 1.81
N ALA A 163 3.77 -10.99 2.27
CA ALA A 163 4.18 -11.24 3.64
C ALA A 163 5.51 -10.54 3.98
N LEU A 164 6.49 -10.62 3.07
CA LEU A 164 7.78 -9.93 3.22
C LEU A 164 7.62 -8.41 3.27
N PHE A 165 6.87 -7.81 2.34
CA PHE A 165 6.63 -6.36 2.36
C PHE A 165 5.89 -5.91 3.62
N THR A 166 4.93 -6.70 4.11
CA THR A 166 4.24 -6.42 5.37
C THR A 166 5.20 -6.46 6.56
N LEU A 167 6.12 -7.43 6.60
CA LEU A 167 7.12 -7.54 7.66
C LEU A 167 8.10 -6.36 7.63
N ILE A 168 8.63 -6.02 6.44
CA ILE A 168 9.52 -4.87 6.25
C ILE A 168 8.84 -3.59 6.73
N GLU A 169 7.55 -3.39 6.39
CA GLU A 169 6.78 -2.25 6.85
C GLU A 169 6.68 -2.20 8.38
N ILE A 170 6.26 -3.30 9.02
CA ILE A 170 6.13 -3.33 10.48
C ILE A 170 7.45 -2.95 11.15
N VAL A 171 8.55 -3.54 10.71
CA VAL A 171 9.88 -3.27 11.27
C VAL A 171 10.28 -1.81 11.08
N ALA A 172 10.11 -1.27 9.86
CA ALA A 172 10.47 0.11 9.55
C ALA A 172 9.62 1.13 10.35
N ILE A 173 8.31 0.90 10.46
CA ILE A 173 7.41 1.82 11.16
C ILE A 173 7.62 1.77 12.66
N VAL A 174 7.85 0.58 13.24
CA VAL A 174 8.22 0.46 14.65
C VAL A 174 9.54 1.19 14.91
N TYR A 175 10.56 0.98 14.08
CA TYR A 175 11.83 1.69 14.19
C TYR A 175 11.67 3.21 14.16
N LEU A 176 11.00 3.75 13.13
CA LEU A 176 10.78 5.19 12.98
C LEU A 176 9.93 5.76 14.13
N SER A 177 8.95 5.01 14.63
CA SER A 177 8.13 5.42 15.77
C SER A 177 8.96 5.50 17.06
N LEU A 178 9.89 4.57 17.26
CA LEU A 178 10.80 4.57 18.41
C LEU A 178 11.81 5.72 18.34
N GLU A 179 12.37 5.99 17.17
CA GLU A 179 13.28 7.11 16.94
C GLU A 179 12.61 8.45 17.24
N ASN A 180 11.34 8.60 16.85
CA ASN A 180 10.56 9.81 17.03
C ASN A 180 9.74 9.83 18.34
N TRP A 181 9.89 8.81 19.21
CA TRP A 181 8.97 8.58 20.32
C TRP A 181 8.83 9.79 21.25
N GLN A 182 9.94 10.44 21.58
CA GLN A 182 9.95 11.58 22.50
C GLN A 182 9.29 12.84 21.92
N GLN A 183 9.26 12.98 20.59
CA GLN A 183 8.67 14.14 19.91
C GLN A 183 7.16 13.97 19.72
N LEU A 184 6.68 12.73 19.69
CA LEU A 184 5.28 12.41 19.50
C LEU A 184 4.49 12.61 20.81
N SER A 185 3.38 13.32 20.74
CA SER A 185 2.41 13.39 21.84
C SER A 185 1.74 12.04 22.10
N VAL A 186 1.15 11.87 23.28
CA VAL A 186 0.40 10.63 23.63
C VAL A 186 -0.66 10.31 22.57
N LEU A 187 -1.42 11.33 22.14
CA LEU A 187 -2.44 11.17 21.10
C LEU A 187 -1.85 10.66 19.78
N GLN A 188 -0.73 11.23 19.33
CA GLN A 188 -0.06 10.81 18.09
C GLN A 188 0.45 9.38 18.18
N ARG A 189 1.04 8.99 19.33
CA ARG A 189 1.50 7.61 19.56
C ARG A 189 0.32 6.63 19.50
N THR A 190 -0.79 6.95 20.14
CA THR A 190 -2.01 6.13 20.10
C THR A 190 -2.53 5.99 18.68
N ILE A 191 -2.64 7.10 17.93
CA ILE A 191 -3.07 7.10 16.53
C ILE A 191 -2.14 6.22 15.69
N ILE A 192 -0.82 6.37 15.82
CA ILE A 192 0.16 5.59 15.06
C ILE A 192 -0.01 4.08 15.34
N CYS A 193 -0.12 3.69 16.61
CA CYS A 193 -0.34 2.29 16.98
C CYS A 193 -1.66 1.72 16.43
N SER A 194 -2.76 2.46 16.55
CA SER A 194 -4.07 2.04 16.04
C SER A 194 -4.05 1.88 14.51
N LEU A 195 -3.42 2.81 13.80
CA LEU A 195 -3.29 2.75 12.35
C LEU A 195 -2.38 1.60 11.91
N GLN A 196 -1.27 1.35 12.62
CA GLN A 196 -0.39 0.22 12.31
C GLN A 196 -1.15 -1.11 12.40
N LEU A 197 -1.97 -1.29 13.44
CA LEU A 197 -2.82 -2.48 13.59
C LEU A 197 -3.85 -2.58 12.46
N LEU A 198 -4.51 -1.47 12.12
CA LEU A 198 -5.49 -1.41 11.03
C LEU A 198 -4.86 -1.77 9.68
N PHE A 199 -3.70 -1.16 9.36
CA PHE A 199 -3.02 -1.33 8.08
C PHE A 199 -2.43 -2.74 7.96
N THR A 200 -1.83 -3.26 9.04
CA THR A 200 -1.39 -4.65 9.10
C THR A 200 -2.54 -5.62 8.91
N SER A 201 -3.71 -5.34 9.50
CA SER A 201 -4.91 -6.19 9.33
C SER A 201 -5.42 -6.17 7.89
N ALA A 202 -5.42 -5.02 7.23
CA ALA A 202 -5.76 -4.89 5.81
C ALA A 202 -4.80 -5.71 4.93
N LYS A 203 -3.49 -5.58 5.17
CA LYS A 203 -2.44 -6.34 4.45
C LYS A 203 -2.52 -7.84 4.71
N ALA A 204 -2.75 -8.27 5.95
CA ALA A 204 -2.96 -9.66 6.29
C ALA A 204 -4.15 -10.26 5.52
N ARG A 205 -5.21 -9.47 5.28
CA ARG A 205 -6.34 -9.89 4.46
C ARG A 205 -5.97 -10.07 2.99
N VAL A 206 -5.11 -9.21 2.44
CA VAL A 206 -4.55 -9.36 1.09
C VAL A 206 -3.71 -10.63 1.01
N CYS A 207 -2.80 -10.87 1.96
CA CYS A 207 -2.01 -12.10 2.06
C CYS A 207 -2.90 -13.35 2.10
N LYS A 208 -3.91 -13.35 2.98
CA LYS A 208 -4.89 -14.45 3.07
C LYS A 208 -5.61 -14.68 1.74
N SER A 209 -5.93 -13.61 1.01
CA SER A 209 -6.57 -13.73 -0.31
C SER A 209 -5.66 -14.46 -1.32
N PHE A 210 -4.36 -14.16 -1.35
CA PHE A 210 -3.41 -14.90 -2.21
C PHE A 210 -3.26 -16.35 -1.80
N TYR A 211 -3.15 -16.62 -0.50
CA TYR A 211 -3.04 -17.98 0.00
C TYR A 211 -4.28 -18.83 -0.34
N LEU A 212 -5.48 -18.28 -0.14
CA LEU A 212 -6.72 -18.97 -0.52
C LEU A 212 -6.83 -19.17 -2.03
N ALA A 213 -6.36 -18.22 -2.85
CA ALA A 213 -6.31 -18.38 -4.30
C ALA A 213 -5.33 -19.51 -4.70
N TYR A 214 -4.18 -19.60 -4.03
CA TYR A 214 -3.23 -20.69 -4.20
C TYR A 214 -3.83 -22.06 -3.88
N ILE A 215 -4.49 -22.21 -2.72
CA ILE A 215 -5.13 -23.48 -2.31
C ILE A 215 -6.22 -23.89 -3.30
N ARG A 216 -7.09 -22.96 -3.72
CA ARG A 216 -8.13 -23.26 -4.72
C ARG A 216 -7.57 -23.76 -6.05
N GLN A 217 -6.45 -23.19 -6.50
CA GLN A 217 -5.78 -23.66 -7.72
C GLN A 217 -5.16 -25.05 -7.52
N MET A 218 -4.68 -25.37 -6.32
CA MET A 218 -4.17 -26.70 -5.98
C MET A 218 -5.29 -27.75 -6.03
N ASP A 219 -6.45 -27.47 -5.43
CA ASP A 219 -7.60 -28.38 -5.42
C ASP A 219 -8.13 -28.64 -6.84
N GLN A 220 -8.17 -27.61 -7.69
CA GLN A 220 -8.58 -27.74 -9.09
C GLN A 220 -7.66 -28.66 -9.90
N LEU A 221 -6.34 -28.54 -9.71
CA LEU A 221 -5.36 -29.39 -10.38
C LEU A 221 -5.45 -30.85 -9.92
N ASN A 222 -5.62 -31.08 -8.62
CA ASN A 222 -5.78 -32.42 -8.07
C ASN A 222 -7.05 -33.10 -8.61
N ASN A 223 -8.17 -32.36 -8.68
CA ASN A 223 -9.43 -32.87 -9.21
C ASN A 223 -9.42 -33.10 -10.73
N GLN A 224 -8.56 -32.41 -11.47
CA GLN A 224 -8.33 -32.68 -12.90
C GLN A 224 -7.43 -33.90 -13.10
N GLY A 225 -6.37 -34.03 -12.29
CA GLY A 225 -5.49 -35.20 -12.30
C GLY A 225 -6.24 -36.50 -12.02
N SER A 226 -7.06 -36.54 -10.98
CA SER A 226 -7.86 -37.73 -10.64
C SER A 226 -8.83 -38.12 -11.76
N ARG A 227 -9.50 -37.14 -12.41
CA ARG A 227 -10.40 -37.40 -13.54
C ARG A 227 -9.68 -37.95 -14.77
N HIS A 228 -8.47 -37.48 -15.05
CA HIS A 228 -7.65 -38.03 -16.15
C HIS A 228 -7.17 -39.45 -15.85
N VAL A 229 -6.86 -39.77 -14.59
CA VAL A 229 -6.46 -41.13 -14.19
C VAL A 229 -7.64 -42.11 -14.26
N GLU A 230 -8.84 -41.69 -13.85
CA GLU A 230 -10.05 -42.51 -13.99
C GLU A 230 -10.41 -42.77 -15.47
N ALA A 231 -10.29 -41.77 -16.34
CA ALA A 231 -10.53 -41.91 -17.77
C ALA A 231 -9.49 -42.76 -18.52
N ALA A 232 -8.32 -43.01 -17.92
CA ALA A 232 -7.23 -43.77 -18.52
C ALA A 232 -7.18 -45.24 -18.09
N LYS A 233 -8.11 -45.71 -17.25
CA LYS A 233 -8.23 -47.14 -16.93
C LYS A 233 -8.91 -47.88 -18.10
N PRO A 234 -8.26 -48.89 -18.72
CA PRO A 234 -8.92 -49.74 -19.70
C PRO A 234 -10.00 -50.61 -19.02
N GLU A 235 -11.12 -50.81 -19.72
CA GLU A 235 -12.20 -51.73 -19.34
C GLU A 235 -11.73 -53.20 -19.27
#